data_AF-A0A820KXL6-F1
#
_entry.id   AF-A0A820KXL6-F1
#
_cell.length_a   1.000
_cell.length_b   1.000
_cell.length_c   1.000
_cell.angle_alpha   90.00
_cell.angle_beta   90.00
_cell.angle_gamma   90.00
#
_symmetry.space_group_name_H-M   'P 1'
#
loop_
_entity.id
_entity.type
_entity.pdbx_description
1 polymer ?
#
loop_
_entity_poly.entity_id
_entity_poly.type
_entity_poly.pdbx_seq_one_letter_code
_entity_poly.pdbx_strand_id
1 'polypeptide(L)'
;MGFDLKPLSIICDFEQSFMNAVTNELPQTIVIGYWFHFCQSCYRNIQKLGMMNLYEDDAESRELLRGFMGLALLPIDRIYEGYEILKQRVTTSSQAKQLNAFVSYFEHEWMHVFKPTTWSVNKSTWRTNNHAEAQNKRILTRVVQPHPHLWRFIQCLKQEESVISHRMVQTGLGFSSIREKNRHIIVISVMPATTRAAALRSHIAEET
;
A
#
# COMPACT_ATOMS: atom_id res chain seq x y z
N MET A 1 -18.42 -11.14 -23.99
CA MET A 1 -19.15 -10.06 -23.29
C MET A 1 -18.12 -9.26 -22.51
N GLY A 2 -17.91 -7.99 -22.85
CA GLY A 2 -17.04 -7.11 -22.07
C GLY A 2 -17.82 -6.55 -20.89
N PHE A 3 -17.31 -6.71 -19.67
CA PHE A 3 -17.85 -6.01 -18.51
C PHE A 3 -17.31 -4.58 -18.54
N ASP A 4 -18.20 -3.59 -18.56
CA ASP A 4 -17.84 -2.16 -18.42
C ASP A 4 -17.55 -1.89 -16.94
N LEU A 5 -16.29 -2.02 -16.55
CA LEU A 5 -15.84 -1.78 -15.17
C LEU A 5 -15.67 -0.27 -14.95
N LYS A 6 -16.57 0.32 -14.18
CA LYS A 6 -16.48 1.71 -13.69
C LYS A 6 -16.26 1.72 -12.18
N PRO A 7 -15.04 1.42 -11.70
CA PRO A 7 -14.76 1.40 -10.28
C PRO A 7 -14.86 2.80 -9.69
N LEU A 8 -15.47 2.91 -8.51
CA LEU A 8 -15.55 4.19 -7.79
C LEU A 8 -14.17 4.60 -7.25
N SER A 9 -13.39 3.62 -6.80
CA SER A 9 -12.00 3.83 -6.42
C SER A 9 -11.13 2.63 -6.74
N ILE A 10 -9.83 2.90 -6.85
CA ILE A 10 -8.76 1.91 -6.95
C ILE A 10 -7.77 2.16 -5.83
N ILE A 11 -7.44 1.09 -5.11
CA ILE A 11 -6.38 1.10 -4.11
C ILE A 11 -5.14 0.46 -4.73
N CYS A 12 -4.01 1.15 -4.66
CA CYS A 12 -2.75 0.67 -5.27
C CYS A 12 -1.51 1.08 -4.48
N ASP A 13 -0.38 0.54 -4.92
CA ASP A 13 0.93 0.86 -4.37
C ASP A 13 1.37 2.25 -4.88
N PHE A 14 2.27 2.93 -4.17
CA PHE A 14 2.74 4.27 -4.51
C PHE A 14 3.70 4.25 -5.71
N GLU A 15 3.14 4.00 -6.89
CA GLU A 15 3.86 4.01 -8.16
C GLU A 15 3.25 5.07 -9.09
N GLN A 16 4.01 6.14 -9.35
CA GLN A 16 3.50 7.32 -10.05
C GLN A 16 3.06 7.00 -11.50
N SER A 17 3.80 6.16 -12.21
CA SER A 17 3.43 5.66 -13.54
C SER A 17 2.07 4.96 -13.53
N PHE A 18 1.86 4.07 -12.58
CA PHE A 18 0.60 3.34 -12.44
C PHE A 18 -0.56 4.27 -12.07
N MET A 19 -0.39 5.11 -11.06
CA MET A 19 -1.41 6.07 -10.64
C MET A 19 -1.82 7.00 -11.78
N ASN A 20 -0.84 7.52 -12.54
CA ASN A 20 -1.09 8.37 -13.69
C ASN A 20 -1.84 7.62 -14.81
N ALA A 21 -1.45 6.39 -15.10
CA ALA A 21 -2.14 5.56 -16.10
C ALA A 21 -3.61 5.35 -15.70
N VAL A 22 -3.88 5.01 -14.44
CA VAL A 22 -5.26 4.85 -13.95
C VAL A 22 -6.03 6.16 -14.05
N THR A 23 -5.46 7.29 -13.64
CA THR A 23 -6.15 8.59 -13.73
C THR A 23 -6.45 8.98 -15.18
N ASN A 24 -5.58 8.64 -16.13
CA ASN A 24 -5.77 8.94 -17.55
C ASN A 24 -6.84 8.04 -18.20
N GLU A 25 -6.79 6.73 -17.93
CA GLU A 25 -7.70 5.75 -18.53
C GLU A 25 -9.06 5.71 -17.82
N LEU A 26 -9.10 6.02 -16.51
CA LEU A 26 -10.28 5.98 -15.65
C LEU A 26 -10.44 7.31 -14.88
N PRO A 27 -10.75 8.43 -15.55
CA PRO A 27 -10.76 9.76 -14.94
C PRO A 27 -11.84 9.95 -13.86
N GLN A 28 -12.88 9.09 -13.84
CA GLN A 28 -13.93 9.12 -12.81
C GLN A 28 -13.57 8.27 -11.58
N THR A 29 -12.46 7.53 -11.62
CA THR A 29 -12.04 6.63 -10.54
C THR A 29 -11.10 7.35 -9.59
N ILE A 30 -11.40 7.27 -8.29
CA ILE A 30 -10.53 7.82 -7.25
C ILE A 30 -9.37 6.87 -7.01
N VAL A 31 -8.14 7.33 -7.23
CA VAL A 31 -6.92 6.55 -6.97
C VAL A 31 -6.41 6.85 -5.56
N ILE A 32 -6.30 5.81 -4.73
CA ILE A 32 -5.85 5.92 -3.34
C ILE A 32 -4.66 4.97 -3.13
N GLY A 33 -3.62 5.48 -2.51
CA GLY A 33 -2.46 4.72 -2.11
C GLY A 33 -2.75 3.84 -0.90
N TYR A 34 -2.12 2.67 -0.87
CA TYR A 34 -2.33 1.71 0.20
C TYR A 34 -1.65 2.15 1.50
N TRP A 35 -2.44 2.44 2.54
CA TRP A 35 -1.96 2.98 3.83
C TRP A 35 -0.84 2.16 4.48
N PHE A 36 -0.90 0.84 4.39
CA PHE A 36 0.19 0.00 4.92
C PHE A 36 1.52 0.27 4.22
N HIS A 37 1.53 0.44 2.89
CA HIS A 37 2.75 0.81 2.16
C HIS A 37 3.21 2.22 2.48
N PHE A 38 2.31 3.15 2.74
CA PHE A 38 2.68 4.49 3.24
C PHE A 38 3.44 4.38 4.57
N CYS A 39 2.87 3.68 5.57
CA CYS A 39 3.51 3.46 6.86
C CYS A 39 4.84 2.69 6.71
N GLN A 40 4.87 1.68 5.86
CA GLN A 40 6.05 0.88 5.59
C GLN A 40 7.17 1.70 4.93
N SER A 41 6.83 2.60 4.00
CA SER A 41 7.80 3.51 3.38
C SER A 41 8.38 4.49 4.40
N CYS A 42 7.55 5.06 5.28
CA CYS A 42 8.03 5.87 6.40
C CYS A 42 8.98 5.08 7.30
N TYR A 43 8.58 3.86 7.70
CA TYR A 43 9.39 2.99 8.56
C TYR A 43 10.73 2.60 7.90
N ARG A 44 10.73 2.25 6.61
CA ARG A 44 11.95 1.98 5.85
C ARG A 44 12.84 3.21 5.75
N ASN A 45 12.28 4.41 5.64
CA ASN A 45 13.07 5.62 5.63
C ASN A 45 13.74 5.88 7.00
N ILE A 46 13.01 5.65 8.11
CA ILE A 46 13.56 5.71 9.47
C ILE A 46 14.75 4.75 9.63
N GLN A 47 14.62 3.53 9.11
CA GLN A 47 15.71 2.53 9.08
C GLN A 47 16.91 3.03 8.26
N LYS A 48 16.68 3.56 7.05
CA LYS A 48 17.73 4.09 6.17
C LYS A 48 18.49 5.26 6.79
N LEU A 49 17.81 6.08 7.59
CA LEU A 49 18.41 7.21 8.31
C LEU A 49 19.14 6.77 9.60
N GLY A 50 19.17 5.47 9.92
CA GLY A 50 19.86 4.94 11.11
C GLY A 50 19.16 5.30 12.43
N MET A 51 17.88 5.65 12.39
CA MET A 51 17.13 6.14 13.55
C MET A 51 16.36 5.05 14.31
N MET A 52 16.74 3.77 14.16
CA MET A 52 16.02 2.68 14.82
C MET A 52 16.06 2.78 16.35
N ASN A 53 17.21 3.14 16.93
CA ASN A 53 17.32 3.33 18.38
C ASN A 53 16.40 4.47 18.87
N LEU A 54 16.30 5.57 18.11
CA LEU A 54 15.36 6.64 18.44
C LEU A 54 13.90 6.18 18.34
N TYR A 55 13.59 5.35 17.35
CA TYR A 55 12.25 4.82 17.17
C TYR A 55 11.86 3.81 18.26
N GLU A 56 12.80 3.02 18.78
CA GLU A 56 12.55 1.94 19.75
C GLU A 56 12.71 2.36 21.20
N ASP A 57 13.68 3.22 21.50
CA ASP A 57 14.08 3.54 22.88
C ASP A 57 13.65 4.94 23.31
N ASP A 58 13.57 5.91 22.39
CA ASP A 58 13.16 7.29 22.72
C ASP A 58 11.65 7.50 22.52
N ALA A 59 10.94 7.78 23.61
CA ALA A 59 9.47 7.88 23.59
C ALA A 59 8.99 9.08 22.76
N GLU A 60 9.65 10.23 22.88
CA GLU A 60 9.29 11.46 22.14
C GLU A 60 9.48 11.27 20.63
N SER A 61 10.65 10.80 20.20
CA SER A 61 10.95 10.55 18.79
C SER A 61 9.99 9.53 18.19
N ARG A 62 9.70 8.45 18.92
CA ARG A 62 8.74 7.44 18.49
C ARG A 62 7.34 8.01 18.32
N GLU A 63 6.88 8.84 19.25
CA GLU A 63 5.59 9.52 19.16
C GLU A 63 5.53 10.43 17.93
N LEU A 64 6.57 11.24 17.69
CA LEU A 64 6.64 12.15 16.54
C LEU A 64 6.62 11.38 15.22
N LEU A 65 7.49 10.37 15.07
CA LEU A 65 7.59 9.55 13.85
C LEU A 65 6.28 8.79 13.56
N ARG A 66 5.63 8.25 14.59
CA ARG A 66 4.31 7.63 14.45
C ARG A 66 3.22 8.67 14.20
N GLY A 67 3.37 9.88 14.74
CA GLY A 67 2.48 11.01 14.47
C GLY A 67 2.43 11.35 12.99
N PHE A 68 3.58 11.42 12.32
CA PHE A 68 3.64 11.60 10.87
C PHE A 68 2.92 10.48 10.11
N MET A 69 3.10 9.22 10.51
CA MET A 69 2.34 8.09 9.94
C MET A 69 0.82 8.18 10.26
N GLY A 70 0.48 8.78 11.39
CA GLY A 70 -0.89 9.01 11.84
C GLY A 70 -1.62 10.09 11.06
N LEU A 71 -0.92 10.99 10.36
CA LEU A 71 -1.53 12.03 9.53
C LEU A 71 -2.49 11.45 8.49
N ALA A 72 -2.23 10.23 8.00
CA ALA A 72 -3.09 9.56 7.04
C ALA A 72 -4.50 9.27 7.59
N LEU A 73 -4.68 9.31 8.91
CA LEU A 73 -5.96 9.10 9.58
C LEU A 73 -6.75 10.40 9.78
N LEU A 74 -6.14 11.56 9.58
CA LEU A 74 -6.81 12.86 9.72
C LEU A 74 -7.70 13.16 8.51
N PRO A 75 -8.81 13.91 8.71
CA PRO A 75 -9.51 14.56 7.62
C PRO A 75 -8.54 15.35 6.73
N ILE A 76 -8.74 15.33 5.41
CA ILE A 76 -7.80 15.92 4.44
C ILE A 76 -7.54 17.40 4.74
N ASP A 77 -8.57 18.14 5.14
CA ASP A 77 -8.52 19.55 5.53
C ASP A 77 -7.69 19.82 6.79
N ARG A 78 -7.41 18.79 7.59
CA ARG A 78 -6.63 18.86 8.84
C ARG A 78 -5.21 18.32 8.70
N ILE A 79 -4.85 17.72 7.57
CA ILE A 79 -3.52 17.12 7.38
C ILE A 79 -2.42 18.18 7.43
N TYR A 80 -2.59 19.31 6.75
CA TYR A 80 -1.59 20.38 6.75
C TYR A 80 -1.39 20.99 8.14
N GLU A 81 -2.49 21.22 8.86
CA GLU A 81 -2.44 21.69 10.26
C GLU A 81 -1.70 20.68 11.15
N GLY A 82 -2.04 19.39 11.07
CA GLY A 82 -1.38 18.33 11.83
C GLY A 82 0.11 18.19 11.49
N TYR A 83 0.48 18.34 10.22
CA TYR A 83 1.86 18.34 9.76
C TYR A 83 2.66 19.49 10.38
N GLU A 84 2.14 20.72 10.36
CA GLU A 84 2.83 21.89 10.94
C GLU A 84 3.02 21.73 12.46
N ILE A 85 2.02 21.22 13.17
CA ILE A 85 2.13 20.94 14.62
C ILE A 85 3.27 19.94 14.88
N LEU A 86 3.35 18.85 14.11
CA LEU A 86 4.42 17.86 14.27
C LEU A 86 5.80 18.45 13.93
N LYS A 87 5.90 19.24 12.86
CA LYS A 87 7.14 19.92 12.44
C LYS A 87 7.64 20.89 13.52
N GLN A 88 6.74 21.64 14.14
CA GLN A 88 7.08 22.51 15.26
C GLN A 88 7.59 21.72 16.47
N ARG A 89 6.94 20.61 16.83
CA ARG A 89 7.39 19.74 17.93
C ARG A 89 8.76 19.11 17.65
N VAL A 90 9.03 18.72 16.40
CA VAL A 90 10.36 18.24 15.98
C VAL A 90 11.43 19.32 16.22
N THR A 91 11.11 20.59 15.94
CA THR A 91 12.05 21.70 16.10
C THR A 91 12.43 21.92 17.57
N THR A 92 11.52 21.63 18.50
CA THR A 92 11.77 21.75 19.95
C THR A 92 12.35 20.49 20.60
N SER A 93 12.46 19.38 19.86
CA SER A 93 12.96 18.10 20.39
C SER A 93 14.48 18.13 20.57
N SER A 94 14.95 17.38 21.58
CA SER A 94 16.39 17.14 21.78
C SER A 94 17.06 16.41 20.60
N GLN A 95 16.28 15.66 19.80
CA GLN A 95 16.72 14.91 18.63
C GLN A 95 16.42 15.62 17.31
N ALA A 96 16.17 16.94 17.34
CA ALA A 96 15.77 17.73 16.18
C ALA A 96 16.67 17.52 14.95
N LYS A 97 17.99 17.36 15.13
CA LYS A 97 18.93 17.15 14.02
C LYS A 97 18.63 15.87 13.23
N GLN A 98 18.43 14.73 13.91
CA GLN A 98 18.09 13.48 13.23
C GLN A 98 16.66 13.53 12.68
N LEU A 99 15.70 14.00 13.48
CA LEU A 99 14.28 14.03 13.09
C LEU A 99 14.02 14.92 11.87
N ASN A 100 14.74 16.05 11.72
CA ASN A 100 14.60 16.92 10.55
C ASN A 100 14.96 16.23 9.22
N ALA A 101 15.85 15.22 9.24
CA ALA A 101 16.14 14.44 8.03
C ALA A 101 14.90 13.64 7.58
N PHE A 102 14.16 13.06 8.53
CA PHE A 102 12.89 12.40 8.24
C PHE A 102 11.82 13.40 7.80
N VAL A 103 11.70 14.56 8.46
CA VAL A 103 10.74 15.60 8.06
C VAL A 103 10.99 16.06 6.62
N SER A 104 12.26 16.24 6.23
CA SER A 104 12.62 16.64 4.86
C SER A 104 12.20 15.59 3.83
N TYR A 105 12.43 14.31 4.13
CA TYR A 105 11.92 13.20 3.32
C TYR A 105 10.40 13.22 3.26
N PHE A 106 9.73 13.37 4.40
CA PHE A 106 8.28 13.32 4.49
C PHE A 106 7.61 14.45 3.71
N GLU A 107 8.15 15.67 3.82
CA GLU A 107 7.70 16.85 3.09
C GLU A 107 7.82 16.64 1.58
N HIS A 108 8.99 16.19 1.11
CA HIS A 108 9.21 15.90 -0.30
C HIS A 108 8.26 14.80 -0.82
N GLU A 109 8.26 13.64 -0.18
CA GLU A 109 7.57 12.45 -0.68
C GLU A 109 6.05 12.56 -0.52
N TRP A 110 5.57 13.01 0.64
CA TRP A 110 4.16 12.89 1.05
C TRP A 110 3.41 14.22 1.10
N MET A 111 4.10 15.37 0.97
CA MET A 111 3.42 16.66 0.84
C MET A 111 3.51 17.20 -0.60
N HIS A 112 4.59 16.87 -1.33
CA HIS A 112 4.81 17.36 -2.70
C HIS A 112 4.61 16.29 -3.79
N VAL A 113 5.33 15.17 -3.74
CA VAL A 113 5.27 14.13 -4.78
C VAL A 113 3.91 13.42 -4.76
N PHE A 114 3.54 12.85 -3.61
CA PHE A 114 2.22 12.26 -3.36
C PHE A 114 1.40 13.23 -2.51
N LYS A 115 0.37 13.84 -3.10
CA LYS A 115 -0.48 14.80 -2.38
C LYS A 115 -1.26 14.09 -1.25
N PRO A 116 -1.61 14.78 -0.15
CA PRO A 116 -2.45 14.20 0.92
C PRO A 116 -3.72 13.50 0.47
N THR A 117 -4.32 13.94 -0.64
CA THR A 117 -5.49 13.31 -1.26
C THR A 117 -5.23 11.89 -1.75
N THR A 118 -3.98 11.51 -2.01
CA THR A 118 -3.60 10.19 -2.53
C THR A 118 -3.24 9.20 -1.42
N TRP A 119 -3.04 9.62 -0.17
CA TRP A 119 -2.64 8.70 0.92
C TRP A 119 -3.46 8.85 2.20
N SER A 120 -4.32 9.87 2.31
CA SER A 120 -5.31 9.94 3.39
C SER A 120 -6.30 8.78 3.27
N VAL A 121 -6.51 8.08 4.38
CA VAL A 121 -7.48 6.99 4.53
C VAL A 121 -8.54 7.30 5.56
N ASN A 122 -8.71 8.59 5.89
CA ASN A 122 -9.80 9.03 6.75
C ASN A 122 -11.15 8.57 6.18
N LYS A 123 -11.98 7.95 7.03
CA LYS A 123 -13.28 7.34 6.65
C LYS A 123 -13.19 6.23 5.58
N SER A 124 -12.01 5.79 5.16
CA SER A 124 -11.88 4.62 4.30
C SER A 124 -12.26 3.35 5.06
N THR A 125 -13.16 2.57 4.46
CA THR A 125 -13.59 1.25 4.95
C THR A 125 -12.54 0.17 4.67
N TRP A 126 -11.64 0.41 3.71
CA TRP A 126 -10.63 -0.55 3.26
C TRP A 126 -9.23 0.03 3.49
N ARG A 127 -8.59 -0.43 4.57
CA ARG A 127 -7.23 -0.05 4.97
C ARG A 127 -6.22 -1.17 4.76
N THR A 128 -6.66 -2.31 4.22
CA THR A 128 -5.88 -3.53 4.02
C THR A 128 -6.03 -4.04 2.58
N ASN A 129 -4.96 -4.62 2.05
CA ASN A 129 -4.89 -5.19 0.70
C ASN A 129 -5.02 -6.73 0.72
N ASN A 130 -5.71 -7.26 1.72
CA ASN A 130 -5.82 -8.69 1.94
C ASN A 130 -6.37 -9.43 0.71
N HIS A 131 -7.22 -8.76 -0.08
CA HIS A 131 -7.79 -9.33 -1.29
C HIS A 131 -6.77 -9.50 -2.42
N ALA A 132 -5.95 -8.49 -2.73
CA ALA A 132 -4.94 -8.66 -3.78
C ALA A 132 -3.81 -9.58 -3.30
N GLU A 133 -3.43 -9.52 -2.02
CA GLU A 133 -2.46 -10.46 -1.45
C GLU A 133 -2.95 -11.92 -1.52
N ALA A 134 -4.23 -12.17 -1.20
CA ALA A 134 -4.83 -13.49 -1.33
C ALA A 134 -4.90 -13.97 -2.80
N GLN A 135 -5.20 -13.08 -3.73
CA GLN A 135 -5.17 -13.38 -5.17
C GLN A 135 -3.75 -13.71 -5.64
N ASN A 136 -2.76 -12.88 -5.28
CA ASN A 136 -1.36 -13.11 -5.60
C ASN A 136 -0.88 -14.45 -5.03
N LYS A 137 -1.24 -14.76 -3.78
CA LYS A 137 -0.92 -16.04 -3.15
C LYS A 137 -1.55 -17.21 -3.92
N ARG A 138 -2.82 -17.10 -4.34
CA ARG A 138 -3.51 -18.14 -5.13
C ARG A 138 -2.80 -18.38 -6.46
N ILE A 139 -2.44 -17.32 -7.18
CA ILE A 139 -1.69 -17.42 -8.44
C ILE A 139 -0.34 -18.10 -8.21
N LEU A 140 0.41 -17.66 -7.20
CA LEU A 140 1.72 -18.23 -6.87
C LEU A 140 1.63 -19.73 -6.50
N THR A 141 0.59 -20.12 -5.74
CA THR A 141 0.33 -21.53 -5.43
C THR A 141 0.03 -22.35 -6.69
N ARG A 142 -0.70 -21.80 -7.67
CA ARG A 142 -1.00 -22.49 -8.95
C ARG A 142 0.17 -22.57 -9.92
N VAL A 143 1.03 -21.56 -9.90
CA VAL A 143 2.26 -21.55 -10.70
C VAL A 143 3.22 -22.65 -10.23
N VAL A 144 3.18 -23.00 -8.92
CA VAL A 144 3.93 -24.07 -8.23
C VAL A 144 5.45 -23.85 -8.19
N GLN A 145 6.05 -23.32 -9.26
CA GLN A 145 7.48 -23.09 -9.38
C GLN A 145 7.86 -21.60 -9.18
N PRO A 146 8.97 -21.31 -8.47
CA PRO A 146 9.59 -19.99 -8.53
C PRO A 146 10.08 -19.71 -9.96
N HIS A 147 9.85 -18.50 -10.48
CA HIS A 147 10.26 -18.05 -11.82
C HIS A 147 9.76 -18.95 -12.98
N PRO A 148 8.44 -19.08 -13.20
CA PRO A 148 7.93 -19.83 -14.34
C PRO A 148 8.36 -19.23 -15.67
N HIS A 149 8.56 -20.07 -16.69
CA HIS A 149 8.66 -19.57 -18.06
C HIS A 149 7.36 -18.85 -18.46
N LEU A 150 7.48 -17.81 -19.29
CA LEU A 150 6.38 -16.90 -19.66
C LEU A 150 5.10 -17.64 -20.06
N TRP A 151 5.22 -18.70 -20.87
CA TRP A 151 4.05 -19.48 -21.32
C TRP A 151 3.29 -20.15 -20.18
N ARG A 152 3.99 -20.71 -19.19
CA ARG A 152 3.34 -21.32 -18.02
C ARG A 152 2.61 -20.26 -17.20
N PHE A 153 3.23 -19.10 -17.04
CA PHE A 153 2.61 -17.98 -16.35
C PHE A 153 1.33 -17.52 -17.05
N ILE A 154 1.37 -17.34 -18.38
CA ILE A 154 0.19 -16.96 -19.18
C ILE A 154 -0.92 -18.02 -19.07
N GLN A 155 -0.59 -19.31 -19.11
CA GLN A 155 -1.57 -20.37 -18.93
C GLN A 155 -2.25 -20.32 -17.56
N CYS A 156 -1.48 -20.09 -16.49
CA CYS A 156 -2.04 -19.93 -15.15
C CYS A 156 -2.96 -18.69 -15.07
N LEU A 157 -2.59 -17.57 -15.69
CA LEU A 157 -3.44 -16.37 -15.74
C LEU A 157 -4.76 -16.62 -16.47
N LYS A 158 -4.73 -17.33 -17.60
CA LYS A 158 -5.96 -17.70 -18.34
C LYS A 158 -6.89 -18.58 -17.51
N GLN A 159 -6.34 -19.53 -16.76
CA GLN A 159 -7.12 -20.40 -15.87
C GLN A 159 -7.76 -19.59 -14.72
N GLU A 160 -7.04 -18.59 -14.20
CA GLU A 160 -7.56 -17.72 -13.15
C GLU A 160 -8.66 -16.79 -13.66
N GLU A 161 -8.49 -16.20 -14.84
CA GLU A 161 -9.51 -15.40 -15.50
C GLU A 161 -10.78 -16.23 -15.72
N SER A 162 -10.67 -17.45 -16.24
CA SER A 162 -11.81 -18.34 -16.44
C SER A 162 -12.57 -18.60 -15.14
N VAL A 163 -11.87 -18.88 -14.04
CA VAL A 163 -12.49 -19.09 -12.72
C VAL A 163 -13.19 -17.82 -12.21
N ILE A 164 -12.59 -16.64 -12.40
CA ILE A 164 -13.17 -15.36 -11.98
C ILE A 164 -14.42 -15.05 -12.81
N SER A 165 -14.34 -15.20 -14.13
CA SER A 165 -15.45 -14.99 -15.06
C SER A 165 -16.64 -15.91 -14.75
N HIS A 166 -16.40 -17.19 -14.46
CA HIS A 166 -17.45 -18.10 -14.00
C HIS A 166 -18.09 -17.64 -12.68
N ARG A 167 -17.30 -17.21 -11.69
CA ARG A 167 -17.83 -16.67 -10.43
C ARG A 167 -18.64 -15.40 -10.63
N MET A 168 -18.19 -14.50 -11.50
CA MET A 168 -18.90 -13.25 -11.82
C MET A 168 -20.28 -13.54 -12.43
N VAL A 169 -20.37 -14.49 -13.36
CA VAL A 169 -21.64 -14.93 -13.96
C VAL A 169 -22.57 -15.53 -12.90
N GLN A 170 -22.08 -16.46 -12.08
CA GLN A 170 -22.87 -17.05 -10.99
C GLN A 170 -23.39 -16.00 -10.02
N THR A 171 -22.54 -15.04 -9.69
CA THR A 171 -22.86 -13.93 -8.79
C THR A 171 -23.91 -12.99 -9.41
N GLY A 172 -23.82 -12.71 -10.71
CA GLY A 172 -24.83 -11.93 -11.44
C GLY A 172 -26.17 -12.63 -11.56
N LEU A 173 -26.17 -13.96 -11.53
CA LEU A 173 -27.36 -14.81 -11.51
C LEU A 173 -27.93 -15.01 -10.08
N GLY A 174 -27.37 -14.35 -9.06
CA GLY A 174 -27.87 -14.41 -7.68
C GLY A 174 -27.42 -15.64 -6.88
N PHE A 175 -26.56 -16.50 -7.44
CA PHE A 175 -25.96 -17.61 -6.69
C PHE A 175 -24.81 -17.07 -5.83
N SER A 176 -25.06 -16.78 -4.56
CA SER A 176 -24.04 -16.30 -3.63
C SER A 176 -23.34 -17.46 -2.92
N SER A 177 -22.03 -17.58 -3.14
CA SER A 177 -21.12 -18.24 -2.21
C SER A 177 -20.29 -17.14 -1.54
N ILE A 178 -20.50 -16.98 -0.22
CA ILE A 178 -19.79 -16.10 0.74
C ILE A 178 -20.42 -14.71 0.98
N ARG A 179 -20.59 -14.40 2.27
CA ARG A 179 -21.10 -13.17 2.88
C ARG A 179 -20.60 -11.91 2.16
N GLU A 180 -21.54 -11.14 1.62
CA GLU A 180 -21.28 -9.85 1.03
C GLU A 180 -20.92 -8.79 2.08
N LYS A 181 -19.80 -8.10 1.87
CA LYS A 181 -19.62 -6.71 2.31
C LYS A 181 -19.16 -5.89 1.09
N ASN A 182 -20.11 -5.10 0.58
CA ASN A 182 -20.01 -3.98 -0.35
C ASN A 182 -19.02 -4.08 -1.53
N ARG A 183 -19.60 -4.32 -2.71
CA ARG A 183 -18.96 -4.25 -4.03
C ARG A 183 -18.65 -2.79 -4.42
N HIS A 184 -17.70 -2.60 -5.35
CA HIS A 184 -17.36 -1.39 -6.14
C HIS A 184 -15.92 -0.83 -6.03
N ILE A 185 -14.93 -1.59 -5.55
CA ILE A 185 -13.51 -1.18 -5.54
C ILE A 185 -12.63 -2.31 -6.08
N ILE A 186 -11.79 -2.01 -7.08
CA ILE A 186 -10.76 -2.92 -7.58
C ILE A 186 -9.46 -2.56 -6.86
N VAL A 187 -8.89 -3.50 -6.11
CA VAL A 187 -7.57 -3.31 -5.49
C VAL A 187 -6.53 -3.93 -6.40
N ILE A 188 -5.57 -3.12 -6.86
CA ILE A 188 -4.49 -3.56 -7.75
C ILE A 188 -3.18 -3.32 -7.01
N SER A 189 -2.55 -4.39 -6.52
CA SER A 189 -1.16 -4.34 -6.06
C SER A 189 -0.25 -4.70 -7.21
N VAL A 190 0.70 -3.83 -7.53
CA VAL A 190 1.81 -4.16 -8.41
C VAL A 190 3.00 -4.38 -7.50
N MET A 191 3.24 -5.64 -7.12
CA MET A 191 4.35 -5.95 -6.22
C MET A 191 5.68 -5.47 -6.80
N PRO A 192 6.48 -4.67 -6.07
CA PRO A 192 7.87 -4.47 -6.40
C PRO A 192 8.61 -5.81 -6.27
N ALA A 193 9.52 -6.09 -7.20
CA ALA A 193 10.23 -7.37 -7.35
C ALA A 193 11.16 -7.79 -6.18
N THR A 194 11.05 -7.21 -4.98
CA THR A 194 12.09 -7.34 -3.93
C THR A 194 11.63 -7.94 -2.60
N THR A 195 10.36 -8.32 -2.41
CA THR A 195 9.89 -8.79 -1.08
C THR A 195 10.31 -10.24 -0.73
N ARG A 196 11.06 -10.96 -1.56
CA ARG A 196 11.49 -12.35 -1.27
C ARG A 196 12.93 -12.52 -0.79
N ALA A 197 13.76 -11.47 -0.79
CA ALA A 197 15.17 -11.59 -0.40
C ALA A 197 15.41 -11.56 1.13
N ALA A 198 14.46 -11.03 1.93
CA ALA A 198 14.63 -10.93 3.38
C ALA A 198 14.22 -12.19 4.14
N ALA A 199 13.23 -12.95 3.63
CA ALA A 199 12.74 -14.17 4.29
C ALA A 199 13.64 -15.40 4.08
N LEU A 200 14.60 -15.35 3.14
CA LEU A 200 15.52 -16.46 2.88
C LEU A 200 16.82 -16.39 3.71
N ARG A 201 17.12 -15.25 4.36
CA ARG A 201 18.36 -15.08 5.15
C ARG A 201 18.23 -15.50 6.62
N SER A 202 17.01 -15.61 7.15
CA SER A 202 16.79 -16.12 8.51
C SER A 202 16.82 -17.65 8.60
N HIS A 203 16.69 -18.38 7.49
CA HIS A 203 16.74 -19.84 7.48
C HIS A 203 18.13 -20.43 7.22
N ILE A 204 19.09 -19.65 6.73
CA ILE A 204 20.47 -20.12 6.49
C ILE A 204 21.38 -19.87 7.71
N ALA A 205 20.97 -19.01 8.65
CA ALA A 205 21.75 -18.71 9.87
C ALA A 205 21.45 -19.65 11.05
N GLU A 206 20.55 -20.62 10.91
CA GLU A 206 20.25 -21.63 11.94
C GLU A 206 20.83 -23.03 11.61
N GLU A 207 21.55 -23.19 10.50
CA GLU A 207 22.17 -24.47 10.09
C GLU A 207 23.69 -24.39 9.82
N THR A 208 24.39 -23.40 10.38
CA THR A 208 25.87 -23.37 10.45
C THR A 208 26.33 -22.88 11.81
#